data_AF-A0A559NAL8-F1
#
_entry.id   AF-A0A559NAL8-F1
#
_cell.length_a   1.000
_cell.length_b   1.000
_cell.length_c   1.000
_cell.angle_alpha   90.00
_cell.angle_beta   90.00
_cell.angle_gamma   90.00
#
_symmetry.space_group_name_H-M   'P 1'
#
loop_
_entity.id
_entity.type
_entity.pdbx_description
1 polymer ?
#
loop_
_entity_poly.entity_id
_entity_poly.type
_entity_poly.pdbx_seq_one_letter_code
_entity_poly.pdbx_strand_id
1 'polypeptide(L)'
;MSSKKVTNKKKPISKIIFMLTSLLSIWGPVLVFQKLFLSKMEYYNPYNNELVLPLLLCITYILLCMWLVPKFKKVILRIIVFIALPLVLISYIFFDIAYANRIEFGNSWTNTEVFLELVCTQSFFIPLLLIGMSLNFIVNLWYFKSRESI
;
A
#
# COMPACT_ATOMS: atom_id res chain seq x y z
N MET A 1 43.83 -24.28 -14.14
CA MET A 1 42.86 -23.27 -14.63
C MET A 1 41.96 -22.87 -13.47
N SER A 2 42.15 -21.67 -12.90
CA SER A 2 41.28 -21.15 -11.83
C SER A 2 40.04 -20.53 -12.45
N SER A 3 38.87 -21.11 -12.21
CA SER A 3 37.60 -20.51 -12.60
C SER A 3 37.36 -19.27 -11.73
N LYS A 4 37.68 -18.08 -12.25
CA LYS A 4 37.23 -16.82 -11.66
C LYS A 4 35.70 -16.85 -11.62
N LYS A 5 35.13 -17.02 -10.42
CA LYS A 5 33.70 -16.80 -10.16
C LYS A 5 33.41 -15.35 -10.51
N VAL A 6 32.76 -15.12 -11.65
CA VAL A 6 32.24 -13.80 -12.02
C VAL A 6 31.10 -13.50 -11.06
N THR A 7 31.40 -12.82 -9.95
CA THR A 7 30.37 -12.24 -9.10
C THR A 7 29.82 -11.02 -9.83
N ASN A 8 28.76 -11.20 -10.62
CA ASN A 8 27.98 -10.09 -11.16
C ASN A 8 27.38 -9.31 -9.98
N LYS A 9 28.09 -8.28 -9.50
CA LYS A 9 27.54 -7.32 -8.53
C LYS A 9 26.39 -6.58 -9.23
N LYS A 10 25.15 -6.92 -8.87
CA LYS A 10 23.97 -6.19 -9.34
C LYS A 10 24.06 -4.75 -8.81
N LYS A 11 23.85 -3.77 -9.69
CA LYS A 11 23.79 -2.36 -9.28
C LYS A 11 22.59 -2.16 -8.34
N PRO A 12 22.71 -1.31 -7.30
CA PRO A 12 21.58 -0.98 -6.44
C PRO A 12 20.44 -0.36 -7.24
N ILE A 13 19.21 -0.62 -6.80
CA ILE A 13 18.03 0.01 -7.40
C ILE A 13 18.07 1.51 -7.11
N SER A 14 17.80 2.33 -8.12
CA SER A 14 17.64 3.77 -7.94
C SER A 14 16.49 4.05 -6.96
N LYS A 15 16.71 4.99 -6.03
CA LYS A 15 15.69 5.45 -5.08
C LYS A 15 14.39 5.86 -5.77
N ILE A 16 14.49 6.45 -6.96
CA ILE A 16 13.35 6.89 -7.78
C ILE A 16 12.52 5.69 -8.25
N ILE A 17 13.19 4.63 -8.75
CA ILE A 17 12.52 3.42 -9.21
C ILE A 17 11.80 2.76 -8.03
N PHE A 18 12.47 2.64 -6.88
CA PHE A 18 11.84 2.11 -5.67
C PHE A 18 10.60 2.92 -5.28
N MET A 19 10.69 4.25 -5.27
CA MET A 19 9.59 5.13 -4.89
C MET A 19 8.39 4.94 -5.81
N LEU A 20 8.61 4.91 -7.13
CA LEU A 20 7.55 4.71 -8.12
C LEU A 20 6.91 3.34 -8.01
N THR A 21 7.71 2.26 -7.93
CA THR A 21 7.16 0.90 -7.83
C THR A 21 6.46 0.68 -6.49
N SER A 22 6.98 1.24 -5.40
CA SER A 22 6.34 1.16 -4.09
C SER A 22 5.04 1.96 -4.04
N LEU A 23 4.99 3.12 -4.69
CA LEU A 23 3.74 3.88 -4.82
C LEU A 23 2.71 3.09 -5.61
N LEU A 24 3.07 2.56 -6.77
CA LEU A 24 2.18 1.75 -7.59
C LEU A 24 1.68 0.49 -6.86
N SER A 25 2.51 -0.13 -6.02
CA SER A 25 2.13 -1.33 -5.25
C SER A 25 0.98 -1.10 -4.27
N ILE A 26 0.85 0.12 -3.74
CA ILE A 26 -0.21 0.50 -2.79
C ILE A 26 -1.33 1.23 -3.52
N TRP A 27 -0.97 2.19 -4.37
CA TRP A 27 -1.90 3.06 -5.07
C TRP A 27 -2.73 2.33 -6.12
N GLY A 28 -2.17 1.34 -6.81
CA GLY A 28 -2.90 0.53 -7.79
C GLY A 28 -4.14 -0.13 -7.18
N PRO A 29 -3.99 -0.95 -6.12
CA PRO A 29 -5.13 -1.53 -5.39
C PRO A 29 -6.12 -0.49 -4.86
N VAL A 30 -5.65 0.66 -4.39
CA VAL A 30 -6.49 1.79 -3.93
C VAL A 30 -7.38 2.33 -5.05
N LEU A 31 -6.80 2.61 -6.22
CA LEU A 31 -7.56 3.09 -7.38
C LEU A 31 -8.57 2.04 -7.87
N VAL A 32 -8.20 0.77 -7.85
CA VAL A 32 -9.12 -0.32 -8.20
C VAL A 32 -10.25 -0.43 -7.19
N PHE A 33 -9.95 -0.39 -5.88
CA PHE A 33 -10.96 -0.40 -4.83
C PHE A 33 -11.93 0.77 -5.00
N GLN A 34 -11.40 1.99 -5.15
CA GLN A 34 -12.20 3.19 -5.34
C GLN A 34 -13.13 3.04 -6.55
N LYS A 35 -12.60 2.63 -7.71
CA LYS A 35 -13.41 2.45 -8.92
C LYS A 35 -14.52 1.42 -8.73
N LEU A 36 -14.21 0.27 -8.14
CA LEU A 36 -15.20 -0.79 -7.88
C LEU A 36 -16.23 -0.38 -6.84
N PHE A 37 -15.79 0.33 -5.79
CA PHE A 37 -16.65 0.81 -4.73
C PHE A 37 -17.62 1.89 -5.22
N LEU A 38 -17.12 2.90 -5.93
CA LEU A 38 -17.94 3.95 -6.54
C LEU A 38 -18.91 3.39 -7.59
N SER A 39 -18.55 2.32 -8.31
CA SER A 39 -19.46 1.68 -9.27
C SER A 39 -20.72 1.06 -8.65
N LYS A 40 -20.74 0.91 -7.32
CA LYS A 40 -21.89 0.43 -6.55
C LYS A 40 -22.77 1.55 -5.99
N MET A 41 -22.41 2.82 -6.21
CA MET A 41 -23.19 3.97 -5.72
C MET A 41 -24.16 4.46 -6.79
N GLU A 42 -25.40 4.76 -6.38
CA GLU A 42 -26.42 5.32 -7.28
C GLU A 42 -26.15 6.80 -7.61
N TYR A 43 -25.73 7.59 -6.63
CA TYR A 43 -25.34 8.99 -6.85
C TYR A 43 -23.87 9.19 -6.53
N TYR A 44 -23.07 9.43 -7.57
CA TYR A 44 -21.66 9.76 -7.44
C TYR A 44 -21.50 11.28 -7.28
N ASN A 45 -20.98 11.71 -6.13
CA ASN A 45 -20.51 13.09 -5.97
C ASN A 45 -19.03 13.19 -6.41
N PRO A 46 -18.73 13.78 -7.58
CA PRO A 46 -17.36 13.88 -8.09
C PRO A 46 -16.44 14.74 -7.22
N TYR A 47 -16.99 15.55 -6.31
CA TYR A 47 -16.23 16.45 -5.45
C TYR A 47 -15.80 15.82 -4.11
N ASN A 48 -16.31 14.62 -3.78
CA ASN A 48 -16.00 13.93 -2.53
C ASN A 48 -14.78 13.00 -2.63
N ASN A 49 -14.00 13.16 -3.71
CA ASN A 49 -12.84 12.34 -4.06
C ASN A 49 -11.53 12.99 -3.60
N GLU A 50 -11.44 13.38 -2.33
CA GLU A 50 -10.19 13.92 -1.76
C GLU A 50 -9.15 12.81 -1.54
N LEU A 51 -8.59 12.30 -2.62
CA LEU A 51 -7.49 11.33 -2.62
C LEU A 51 -6.14 11.92 -2.17
N VAL A 52 -6.11 13.22 -1.85
CA VAL A 52 -4.89 13.95 -1.48
C VAL A 52 -4.30 13.40 -0.17
N LEU A 53 -5.14 13.18 0.85
CA LEU A 53 -4.68 12.65 2.13
C LEU A 53 -4.20 11.19 2.01
N PRO A 54 -4.95 10.26 1.39
CA PRO A 54 -4.45 8.92 1.08
C PRO A 54 -3.11 8.90 0.34
N LEU A 55 -2.95 9.77 -0.67
CA LEU A 55 -1.71 9.87 -1.43
C LEU A 55 -0.56 10.35 -0.56
N LEU A 56 -0.79 11.36 0.28
CA LEU A 56 0.21 11.88 1.22
C LEU A 56 0.64 10.81 2.23
N LEU A 57 -0.30 10.01 2.74
CA LEU A 57 0.00 8.89 3.64
C LEU A 57 0.85 7.82 2.93
N CYS A 58 0.53 7.47 1.69
CA CYS A 58 1.34 6.55 0.88
C CYS A 58 2.76 7.07 0.69
N ILE A 59 2.93 8.34 0.33
CA ILE A 59 4.25 8.96 0.13
C ILE A 59 5.05 8.96 1.43
N THR A 60 4.41 9.35 2.54
CA THR A 60 5.03 9.35 3.88
C THR A 60 5.51 7.95 4.26
N TYR A 61 4.66 6.93 4.05
CA TYR A 61 5.02 5.54 4.30
C TYR A 61 6.23 5.09 3.46
N ILE A 62 6.27 5.45 2.17
CA ILE A 62 7.39 5.09 1.29
C ILE A 62 8.68 5.74 1.74
N LEU A 63 8.65 7.03 2.11
CA LEU A 63 9.80 7.75 2.64
C LEU A 63 10.32 7.12 3.94
N LEU A 64 9.41 6.72 4.84
CA LEU A 64 9.74 5.96 6.04
C LEU A 64 10.40 4.62 5.69
N CYS A 65 9.87 3.88 4.72
CA CYS A 65 10.47 2.62 4.26
C CYS A 65 11.87 2.83 3.69
N MET A 66 12.07 3.86 2.85
CA MET A 66 13.39 4.19 2.30
C MET A 66 14.43 4.45 3.39
N TRP A 67 14.02 5.06 4.48
CA TRP A 67 14.89 5.44 5.59
C TRP A 67 15.11 4.30 6.59
N LEU A 68 14.07 3.53 6.90
CA LEU A 68 14.06 2.51 7.94
C LEU A 68 14.55 1.14 7.44
N VAL A 69 14.12 0.70 6.24
CA VAL A 69 14.43 -0.63 5.69
C VAL A 69 15.93 -0.92 5.65
N PRO A 70 16.82 0.01 5.24
CA PRO A 70 18.26 -0.23 5.24
C PRO A 70 18.88 -0.36 6.65
N LYS A 71 18.20 0.13 7.69
CA LYS A 71 18.73 0.13 9.07
C LYS A 71 18.35 -1.13 9.85
N PHE A 72 17.49 -1.98 9.30
CA PHE A 72 16.95 -3.12 10.03
C PHE A 72 17.88 -4.32 10.05
N LYS A 73 18.53 -4.52 11.20
CA LYS A 73 19.28 -5.76 11.51
C LYS A 73 18.38 -6.86 12.11
N LYS A 74 17.27 -6.49 12.77
CA LYS A 74 16.36 -7.42 13.46
C LYS A 74 15.22 -7.88 12.53
N VAL A 75 14.92 -9.18 12.53
CA VAL A 75 13.84 -9.79 11.74
C VAL A 75 12.46 -9.21 12.09
N ILE A 76 12.16 -9.03 13.38
CA ILE A 76 10.85 -8.53 13.87
C ILE A 76 10.52 -7.15 13.27
N LEU A 77 11.50 -6.25 13.23
CA LEU A 77 11.30 -4.89 12.73
C LEU A 77 11.02 -4.87 11.21
N ARG A 78 11.59 -5.83 10.48
CA ARG A 78 11.30 -6.04 9.05
C ARG A 78 9.87 -6.53 8.84
N ILE A 79 9.38 -7.44 9.69
CA ILE A 79 7.99 -7.94 9.61
C ILE A 79 6.98 -6.80 9.81
N ILE A 80 7.21 -5.92 10.80
CA ILE A 80 6.32 -4.78 11.05
C ILE A 80 6.23 -3.88 9.83
N VAL A 81 7.38 -3.52 9.22
CA VAL A 81 7.39 -2.61 8.07
C VAL A 81 6.88 -3.27 6.79
N PHE A 82 7.17 -4.55 6.56
CA PHE A 82 6.79 -5.20 5.31
C PHE A 82 5.37 -5.76 5.30
N ILE A 83 4.75 -5.95 6.47
CA ILE A 83 3.45 -6.62 6.58
C ILE A 83 2.45 -5.77 7.37
N ALA A 84 2.78 -5.40 8.61
CA ALA A 84 1.83 -4.72 9.49
C ALA A 84 1.50 -3.29 9.02
N LEU A 85 2.51 -2.51 8.61
CA LEU A 85 2.29 -1.14 8.14
C LEU A 85 1.46 -1.08 6.84
N PRO A 86 1.77 -1.86 5.78
CA PRO A 86 0.92 -1.93 4.59
C PRO A 86 -0.52 -2.34 4.88
N LEU A 87 -0.71 -3.32 5.77
CA LEU A 87 -2.04 -3.77 6.19
C LEU A 87 -2.85 -2.59 6.74
N VAL A 88 -2.31 -1.91 7.76
CA VAL A 88 -2.99 -0.78 8.40
C VAL A 88 -3.21 0.37 7.43
N LEU A 89 -2.20 0.70 6.61
CA LEU A 89 -2.27 1.80 5.65
C LEU A 89 -3.34 1.55 4.58
N ILE A 90 -3.34 0.38 3.94
CA ILE A 90 -4.27 0.08 2.85
C ILE A 90 -5.69 -0.03 3.41
N SER A 91 -5.87 -0.71 4.55
CA SER A 91 -7.18 -0.81 5.21
C SER A 91 -7.72 0.57 5.62
N TYR A 92 -6.86 1.45 6.13
CA TYR A 92 -7.25 2.82 6.46
C TYR A 92 -7.70 3.59 5.22
N ILE A 93 -6.97 3.48 4.10
CA ILE A 93 -7.34 4.20 2.87
C ILE A 93 -8.67 3.69 2.31
N PHE A 94 -8.92 2.38 2.35
CA PHE A 94 -10.22 1.84 1.93
C PHE A 94 -11.36 2.32 2.84
N PHE A 95 -11.12 2.38 4.15
CA PHE A 95 -12.04 3.00 5.10
C PHE A 95 -12.28 4.48 4.79
N ASP A 96 -11.24 5.25 4.55
CA ASP A 96 -11.34 6.70 4.26
C ASP A 96 -12.19 6.96 3.01
N ILE A 97 -11.99 6.16 1.96
CA ILE A 97 -12.83 6.20 0.74
C ILE A 97 -14.29 5.89 1.06
N ALA A 98 -14.55 4.82 1.83
CA ALA A 98 -15.91 4.45 2.20
C ALA A 98 -16.56 5.50 3.11
N TYR A 99 -15.80 6.04 4.06
CA TYR A 99 -16.24 7.04 5.01
C TYR A 99 -16.59 8.35 4.32
N ALA A 100 -15.75 8.81 3.38
CA ALA A 100 -16.06 10.00 2.59
C ALA A 100 -17.42 9.85 1.89
N ASN A 101 -17.70 8.66 1.34
CA ASN A 101 -18.91 8.41 0.56
C ASN A 101 -20.07 7.77 1.36
N ARG A 102 -20.01 7.75 2.70
CA ARG A 102 -21.04 7.11 3.54
C ARG A 102 -22.42 7.76 3.46
N ILE A 103 -22.50 9.01 2.99
CA ILE A 103 -23.74 9.77 2.88
C ILE A 103 -24.82 9.04 2.05
N GLU A 104 -24.38 8.29 1.04
CA GLU A 104 -25.23 7.47 0.17
C GLU A 104 -25.84 6.25 0.88
N PHE A 105 -25.24 5.81 2.00
CA PHE A 105 -25.66 4.63 2.76
C PHE A 105 -26.32 4.99 4.11
N GLY A 106 -26.27 6.26 4.50
CA GLY A 106 -26.82 6.80 5.75
C GLY A 106 -25.81 7.66 6.49
N ASN A 107 -26.13 8.95 6.67
CA ASN A 107 -25.24 9.90 7.34
C ASN A 107 -24.95 9.62 8.82
N SER A 108 -25.71 8.74 9.46
CA SER A 108 -25.59 8.40 10.88
C SER A 108 -24.58 7.28 11.17
N TRP A 109 -23.94 6.73 10.14
CA TRP A 109 -23.04 5.59 10.33
C TRP A 109 -21.79 5.99 11.11
N THR A 110 -21.52 5.23 12.16
CA THR A 110 -20.30 5.28 12.94
C THR A 110 -19.11 4.76 12.13
N ASN A 111 -17.89 5.08 12.55
CA ASN A 111 -16.67 4.58 11.89
C ASN A 111 -16.63 3.04 11.81
N THR A 112 -17.14 2.37 12.83
CA THR A 112 -17.19 0.90 12.90
C THR A 112 -18.17 0.34 11.89
N GLU A 113 -19.36 0.92 11.77
CA GLU A 113 -20.37 0.52 10.76
C GLU A 113 -19.83 0.72 9.35
N VAL A 114 -19.23 1.88 9.07
CA VAL A 114 -18.59 2.13 7.75
C VAL A 114 -17.57 1.06 7.42
N PHE A 115 -16.69 0.70 8.36
CA PHE A 115 -15.69 -0.32 8.10
C PHE A 115 -16.31 -1.72 7.92
N LEU A 116 -17.15 -2.15 8.85
CA LEU A 116 -17.70 -3.51 8.83
C LEU A 116 -18.68 -3.72 7.67
N GLU A 117 -19.52 -2.74 7.39
CA GLU A 117 -20.64 -2.89 6.46
C GLU A 117 -20.39 -2.29 5.07
N LEU A 118 -19.53 -1.26 4.93
CA LEU A 118 -19.18 -0.70 3.61
C LEU A 118 -17.86 -1.21 3.06
N VAL A 119 -16.91 -1.61 3.92
CA VAL A 119 -15.59 -2.09 3.47
C VAL A 119 -15.49 -3.61 3.54
N CYS A 120 -15.68 -4.22 4.71
CA CYS A 120 -15.44 -5.66 4.91
C CYS A 120 -16.42 -6.56 4.14
N THR A 121 -17.64 -6.09 3.87
CA THR A 121 -18.64 -6.81 3.05
C THR A 121 -18.28 -6.85 1.57
N GLN A 122 -17.38 -5.99 1.10
CA GLN A 122 -17.02 -5.96 -0.30
C GLN A 122 -16.19 -7.19 -0.66
N SER A 123 -16.67 -7.99 -1.61
CA SER A 123 -15.98 -9.20 -2.07
C SER A 123 -14.55 -8.95 -2.59
N PHE A 124 -14.27 -7.73 -3.04
CA PHE A 124 -12.95 -7.30 -3.53
C PHE A 124 -12.03 -6.70 -2.45
N PHE A 125 -12.51 -6.47 -1.22
CA PHE A 125 -11.71 -5.89 -0.14
C PHE A 125 -10.48 -6.75 0.20
N ILE A 126 -10.69 -8.01 0.62
CA ILE A 126 -9.60 -8.91 1.01
C ILE A 126 -8.65 -9.18 -0.18
N PRO A 127 -9.12 -9.49 -1.40
CA PRO A 127 -8.24 -9.66 -2.55
C PRO A 127 -7.34 -8.45 -2.82
N LEU A 128 -7.89 -7.23 -2.83
CA LEU A 128 -7.10 -6.02 -3.10
C LEU A 128 -6.12 -5.71 -1.97
N LEU A 129 -6.52 -5.93 -0.72
CA LEU A 129 -5.65 -5.80 0.44
C LEU A 129 -4.44 -6.75 0.35
N LEU A 130 -4.69 -8.02 0.07
CA LEU A 130 -3.63 -9.03 -0.07
C LEU A 130 -2.70 -8.76 -1.26
N ILE A 131 -3.26 -8.29 -2.39
CA ILE A 131 -2.46 -7.90 -3.56
C ILE A 131 -1.55 -6.72 -3.19
N GLY A 132 -2.09 -5.66 -2.59
CA GLY A 132 -1.30 -4.49 -2.21
C GLY A 132 -0.21 -4.82 -1.19
N MET A 133 -0.53 -5.61 -0.16
CA MET A 133 0.44 -6.10 0.80
C MET A 133 1.55 -6.92 0.14
N SER A 134 1.18 -7.86 -0.75
CA SER A 134 2.14 -8.75 -1.40
C SER A 134 3.07 -7.99 -2.35
N LEU A 135 2.52 -7.07 -3.15
CA LEU A 135 3.31 -6.22 -4.04
C LEU A 135 4.26 -5.34 -3.23
N ASN A 136 3.77 -4.71 -2.16
CA ASN A 136 4.60 -3.85 -1.34
C ASN A 136 5.72 -4.62 -0.61
N PHE A 137 5.41 -5.83 -0.13
CA PHE A 137 6.39 -6.75 0.44
C PHE A 137 7.50 -7.10 -0.57
N ILE A 138 7.13 -7.46 -1.81
CA ILE A 138 8.09 -7.81 -2.87
C ILE A 138 9.00 -6.63 -3.20
N VAL A 139 8.43 -5.43 -3.35
CA VAL A 139 9.19 -4.21 -3.68
C VAL A 139 10.17 -3.85 -2.57
N ASN A 140 9.72 -3.93 -1.31
CA ASN A 140 10.57 -3.69 -0.15
C ASN A 140 11.70 -4.73 -0.01
N LEU A 141 11.40 -6.02 -0.23
CA LEU A 141 12.39 -7.09 -0.21
C LEU A 141 13.42 -6.90 -1.35
N TRP A 142 12.96 -6.49 -2.52
CA TRP A 142 13.82 -6.21 -3.66
C TRP A 142 14.77 -5.04 -3.37
N TYR A 143 14.26 -3.96 -2.78
CA TYR A 143 15.07 -2.81 -2.34
C TYR A 143 16.11 -3.20 -1.30
N PHE A 144 15.70 -3.96 -0.29
CA PHE A 144 16.60 -4.46 0.76
C PHE A 144 17.74 -5.30 0.17
N LYS A 145 17.42 -6.33 -0.62
CA LYS A 145 18.43 -7.21 -1.25
C LYS A 145 19.39 -6.46 -2.17
N SER A 146 18.92 -5.44 -2.88
CA SER A 146 19.77 -4.63 -3.76
C SER A 146 20.81 -3.79 -3.01
N ARG A 147 20.57 -3.51 -1.72
CA ARG A 147 21.50 -2.79 -0.85
C ARG A 147 22.45 -3.70 -0.09
N GLU A 148 22.02 -4.91 0.25
CA GLU A 148 22.93 -5.93 0.83
C GLU A 148 24.01 -6.40 -0.15
N SER A 149 23.80 -6.23 -1.46
CA SER A 149 24.79 -6.62 -2.50
C SER A 149 25.95 -5.63 -2.71
N ILE A 150 26.02 -4.56 -1.91
CA ILE A 150 27.10 -3.56 -1.91
C ILE A 150 28.04 -3.85 -0.75
#